data_AF-A0A498DBQ0-F1
#
_entry.id   AF-A0A498DBQ0-F1
#
_cell.length_a   1.000
_cell.length_b   1.000
_cell.length_c   1.000
_cell.angle_alpha   90.00
_cell.angle_beta   90.00
_cell.angle_gamma   90.00
#
_symmetry.space_group_name_H-M   'P 1'
#
loop_
_entity.id
_entity.type
_entity.pdbx_description
1 polymer ?
#
loop_
_entity_poly.entity_id
_entity_poly.type
_entity_poly.pdbx_seq_one_letter_code
_entity_poly.pdbx_strand_id
1 'polypeptide(L)' 'MNWSVLKDLKTMLGFITSILSGIIAIVLAVNNNDLWVLLVIVTLILMILSVFRADKMYRGRN' A
#
# COMPACT_ATOMS: atom_id res chain seq x y z
N MET A 1 16.83 -8.34 0.58
CA MET A 1 15.68 -7.74 -0.16
C MET A 1 15.73 -8.23 -1.59
N ASN A 2 14.69 -8.88 -2.11
CA ASN A 2 14.74 -9.43 -3.48
C ASN A 2 14.80 -8.27 -4.48
N TRP A 3 15.92 -8.14 -5.20
CA TRP A 3 16.19 -7.01 -6.12
C TRP A 3 15.15 -6.91 -7.23
N SER A 4 14.52 -8.05 -7.57
CA SER A 4 13.43 -8.14 -8.53
C SER A 4 12.16 -7.39 -8.09
N VAL A 5 11.88 -7.34 -6.79
CA VAL A 5 10.70 -6.65 -6.25
C VAL A 5 10.93 -5.13 -6.21
N LEU A 6 12.17 -4.68 -5.92
CA LEU A 6 12.51 -3.26 -6.00
C LEU A 6 12.50 -2.72 -7.43
N LYS A 7 12.88 -3.54 -8.40
CA LYS A 7 12.89 -3.11 -9.81
C LYS A 7 11.47 -2.98 -10.39
N ASP A 8 10.49 -3.62 -9.75
CA ASP A 8 9.09 -3.47 -10.14
C ASP A 8 8.50 -2.18 -9.56
N LEU A 9 8.75 -1.10 -10.30
CA LEU A 9 8.30 0.26 -10.03
C LEU A 9 6.80 0.33 -9.69
N LYS A 10 5.96 -0.53 -10.28
CA LYS A 10 4.51 -0.56 -10.02
C LYS A 10 4.20 -1.05 -8.60
N THR A 11 4.93 -2.05 -8.13
CA THR A 11 4.72 -2.60 -6.79
C THR A 11 5.28 -1.63 -5.75
N MET A 12 6.43 -1.01 -6.02
CA MET A 12 7.02 0.00 -5.15
C MET A 12 6.15 1.27 -5.06
N LEU A 13 5.58 1.74 -6.18
CA LEU A 13 4.61 2.84 -6.18
C LEU A 13 3.35 2.49 -5.38
N GLY A 14 2.83 1.26 -5.48
CA GLY A 14 1.69 0.81 -4.69
C GLY A 14 1.94 0.85 -3.17
N PHE A 15 3.14 0.48 -2.73
CA PHE A 15 3.53 0.61 -1.33
C PHE A 15 3.67 2.07 -0.90
N ILE A 16 4.31 2.91 -1.72
CA ILE A 16 4.48 4.35 -1.42
C ILE A 16 3.13 5.04 -1.31
N THR A 17 2.20 4.80 -2.23
CA THR A 17 0.86 5.40 -2.19
C THR A 17 0.05 4.90 -0.99
N SER A 18 0.19 3.62 -0.63
CA SER A 18 -0.45 3.06 0.56
C SER A 18 0.07 3.70 1.85
N ILE A 19 1.39 3.95 1.95
CA ILE A 19 1.99 4.62 3.11
C ILE A 19 1.51 6.08 3.19
N LEU A 20 1.56 6.82 2.08
CA LEU A 20 1.12 8.21 2.02
C LEU A 20 -0.36 8.36 2.36
N SER A 21 -1.21 7.49 1.81
CA SER A 21 -2.63 7.50 2.10
C SER A 21 -2.91 7.11 3.57
N GLY A 22 -2.07 6.30 4.19
CA GLY A 22 -2.15 5.99 5.63
C GLY A 22 -1.84 7.18 6.51
N ILE A 23 -0.80 7.96 6.16
CA ILE A 23 -0.46 9.22 6.85
C ILE A 23 -1.63 10.21 6.74
N ILE A 24 -2.21 10.36 5.54
CA ILE A 24 -3.37 11.24 5.33
C ILE A 24 -4.57 10.79 6.16
N ALA A 25 -4.81 9.48 6.26
CA ALA A 25 -5.88 8.94 7.09
C ALA A 25 -5.71 9.31 8.58
N ILE A 26 -4.48 9.21 9.10
CA ILE A 26 -4.17 9.58 10.49
C ILE A 26 -4.39 11.09 10.70
N VAL A 27 -3.94 11.94 9.78
CA VAL A 27 -4.16 13.39 9.86
C VAL A 27 -5.66 13.74 9.84
N LEU A 28 -6.45 13.06 9.01
CA LEU A 28 -7.91 13.26 9.02
C LEU A 28 -8.55 12.79 10.33
N ALA A 29 -8.09 11.69 10.91
CA ALA A 29 -8.60 11.17 12.18
C ALA A 29 -8.34 12.16 13.33
N VAL A 30 -7.14 12.75 13.38
CA VAL A 30 -6.80 13.78 14.38
C VAL A 30 -7.65 15.04 14.22
N ASN A 31 -8.09 15.36 13.00
CA ASN A 31 -8.94 16.51 12.70
C ASN A 31 -10.45 16.24 12.86
N ASN A 32 -10.86 15.13 13.49
CA ASN A 32 -12.27 14.73 13.68
C ASN A 32 -13.08 14.67 12.35
N ASN A 33 -12.43 14.34 11.25
CA ASN A 33 -13.09 14.24 9.95
C ASN A 33 -13.47 12.78 9.66
N ASP A 34 -14.77 12.47 9.66
CA ASP A 34 -15.34 11.12 9.50
C ASP A 34 -14.86 10.33 8.26
N LEU A 35 -14.29 11.01 7.26
CA LEU A 35 -13.69 10.39 6.08
C LEU A 35 -12.41 9.59 6.39
N TRP A 36 -11.86 9.70 7.61
CA TRP A 36 -10.65 8.99 8.03
C TRP A 36 -10.81 7.47 7.93
N VAL A 37 -11.97 6.92 8.30
CA VAL A 37 -12.25 5.48 8.26
C VAL A 37 -12.19 4.95 6.83
N LEU A 38 -12.75 5.71 5.88
CA LEU A 38 -12.79 5.34 4.47
C LEU A 38 -11.37 5.29 3.88
N LEU A 39 -10.51 6.25 4.24
CA LEU A 39 -9.10 6.25 3.85
C LEU A 39 -8.31 5.08 4.47
N VAL A 40 -8.61 4.70 5.71
CA VAL A 40 -8.01 3.50 6.34
C VAL A 40 -8.40 2.23 5.58
N ILE A 41 -9.65 2.11 5.15
CA ILE A 41 -10.11 0.95 4.37
C ILE A 41 -9.40 0.91 3.00
N VAL A 42 -9.31 2.05 2.30
CA VAL A 42 -8.64 2.14 1.00
C VAL A 42 -7.15 1.79 1.11
N THR A 43 -6.47 2.25 2.17
CA THR A 43 -5.05 1.93 2.40
C THR A 43 -4.84 0.44 2.66
N LEU A 44 -5.69 -0.20 3.44
CA LEU A 44 -5.64 -1.65 3.64
C LEU A 44 -5.81 -2.42 2.33
N ILE A 45 -6.76 -2.02 1.48
CA ILE A 45 -6.96 -2.64 0.17
C ILE A 45 -5.71 -2.48 -0.71
N LEU A 46 -5.15 -1.27 -0.80
CA LEU A 46 -3.94 -0.99 -1.58
C LEU A 46 -2.73 -1.80 -1.07
N MET A 47 -2.60 -1.94 0.24
CA MET A 47 -1.55 -2.74 0.87
C MET A 47 -1.70 -4.22 0.51
N ILE A 48 -2.90 -4.78 0.66
CA ILE A 48 -3.20 -6.17 0.31
C ILE A 48 -2.88 -6.43 -1.17
N LEU A 49 -3.33 -5.55 -2.08
CA LEU A 49 -3.03 -5.68 -3.51
C LEU A 49 -1.53 -5.61 -3.82
N SER A 50 -0.80 -4.75 -3.13
CA SER A 50 0.66 -4.62 -3.27
C SER A 50 1.37 -5.89 -2.78
N VAL A 51 0.92 -6.47 -1.67
CA VAL A 51 1.44 -7.74 -1.13
C VAL A 51 1.11 -8.91 -2.06
N PHE A 52 -0.12 -9.03 -2.56
CA PHE A 52 -0.49 -10.08 -3.52
C PHE A 52 0.33 -10.01 -4.82
N ARG A 53 0.59 -8.80 -5.33
CA ARG A 53 1.46 -8.60 -6.49
C ARG A 53 2.91 -9.00 -6.20
N ALA A 54 3.42 -8.61 -5.04
CA ALA A 54 4.76 -9.00 -4.61
C ALA A 54 4.90 -10.53 -4.45
N ASP A 55 3.91 -11.19 -3.85
CA ASP A 55 3.88 -12.66 -3.68
C ASP A 55 3.80 -13.40 -5.02
N LYS A 56 2.94 -12.94 -5.94
CA LYS A 56 2.85 -13.49 -7.29
C LYS A 56 4.18 -13.39 -8.06
N MET A 57 4.87 -12.26 -7.94
CA MET A 57 6.21 -12.06 -8.52
C MET A 57 7.25 -12.99 -7.88
N TYR A 58 7.14 -13.24 -6.57
CA TYR A 58 8.04 -14.11 -5.85
C TYR A 58 7.86 -15.59 -6.25
N ARG A 59 6.60 -16.05 -6.34
CA ARG A 59 6.25 -17.42 -6.77
C ARG A 59 6.48 -17.69 -8.25
N GLY A 60 6.35 -16.68 -9.12
CA GLY A 60 6.57 -16.85 -10.58
C GLY A 60 8.04 -16.94 -11.01
N ARG A 61 8.99 -16.81 -10.08
CA ARG A 61 10.44 -16.87 -10.33
C ARG A 61 11.09 -18.17 -9.82
N ASN A 62 10.30 -19.08 -9.25
CA ASN A 62 10.68 -20.43 -8.83
C ASN A 62 10.06 -21.46 -9.79
#